data_AF-A0A937FN16-F1
#
_entry.id   AF-A0A937FN16-F1
#
_cell.length_a   1.000
_cell.length_b   1.000
_cell.length_c   1.000
_cell.angle_alpha   90.00
_cell.angle_beta   90.00
_cell.angle_gamma   90.00
#
_symmetry.space_group_name_H-M   'P 1'
#
loop_
_entity.id
_entity.type
_entity.pdbx_description
1 polymer ?
#
loop_
_entity_poly.entity_id
_entity_poly.type
_entity_poly.pdbx_seq_one_letter_code
_entity_poly.pdbx_strand_id
1 'polypeptide(L)'
;MRYDPVTAFHEADESAKRYMVVRGALSFDAEGLPESYDEDAPEEWLTNGRVVGKSLAADGFLNDFAEDIVVVVSCLGPWCGMPQASDDALMFLRIEADGAAIYLDVDPCMPHHFAEASEADFEAIEACMAGDCPPVAQ
;
A
#
# COMPACT_ATOMS: atom_id res chain seq x y z
N MET A 1 7.45 -13.40 12.01
CA MET A 1 7.95 -12.71 10.82
C MET A 1 7.14 -11.43 10.70
N ARG A 2 7.79 -10.26 10.68
CA ARG A 2 7.11 -8.99 10.42
C ARG A 2 6.98 -8.90 8.90
N TYR A 3 5.79 -8.62 8.39
CA TYR A 3 5.60 -8.39 6.96
C TYR A 3 6.40 -7.14 6.55
N ASP A 4 7.21 -7.26 5.50
CA ASP A 4 8.13 -6.23 5.04
C ASP A 4 7.86 -5.81 3.57
N PRO A 5 8.38 -4.65 3.13
CA PRO A 5 8.19 -4.16 1.77
C PRO A 5 8.62 -5.12 0.66
N VAL A 6 9.71 -5.87 0.84
CA VAL A 6 10.23 -6.81 -0.18
C VAL A 6 9.28 -8.00 -0.33
N THR A 7 8.74 -8.49 0.79
CA THR A 7 7.67 -9.50 0.79
C THR A 7 6.45 -8.98 0.01
N ALA A 8 6.02 -7.74 0.28
CA ALA A 8 4.88 -7.13 -0.40
C ALA A 8 5.10 -6.96 -1.90
N PHE A 9 6.34 -6.65 -2.32
CA PHE A 9 6.69 -6.56 -3.73
C PHE A 9 6.55 -7.91 -4.43
N HIS A 10 7.08 -8.99 -3.84
CA HIS A 10 6.95 -10.34 -4.40
C HIS A 10 5.48 -10.76 -4.51
N GLU A 11 4.68 -10.55 -3.47
CA GLU A 11 3.26 -10.89 -3.51
C GLU A 11 2.49 -10.06 -4.56
N ALA A 12 2.84 -8.78 -4.72
CA ALA A 12 2.25 -7.93 -5.75
C ALA A 12 2.64 -8.35 -7.18
N ASP A 13 3.90 -8.74 -7.40
CA ASP A 13 4.43 -9.21 -8.70
C ASP A 13 3.87 -10.58 -9.11
N GLU A 14 3.67 -11.47 -8.14
CA GLU A 14 3.07 -12.79 -8.35
C GLU A 14 1.54 -12.76 -8.44
N SER A 15 0.91 -11.62 -8.14
CA SER A 15 -0.54 -11.47 -8.11
C SER A 15 -1.16 -11.48 -9.50
N ALA A 16 -2.41 -11.98 -9.59
CA ALA A 16 -3.26 -11.76 -10.76
C ALA A 16 -3.80 -10.32 -10.84
N LYS A 17 -3.76 -9.57 -9.73
CA LYS A 17 -4.12 -8.15 -9.66
C LYS A 17 -2.95 -7.30 -10.12
N ARG A 18 -3.23 -6.08 -10.60
CA ARG A 18 -2.18 -5.13 -10.98
C ARG A 18 -1.91 -4.16 -9.85
N TYR A 19 -0.64 -3.92 -9.59
CA TYR A 19 -0.18 -2.99 -8.58
C TYR A 19 0.73 -1.92 -9.18
N MET A 20 0.65 -0.72 -8.61
CA MET A 20 1.60 0.36 -8.79
C MET A 20 2.19 0.70 -7.44
N VAL A 21 3.51 0.79 -7.37
CA VAL A 21 4.21 1.13 -6.13
C VAL A 21 4.52 2.62 -6.13
N VAL A 22 4.21 3.30 -5.04
CA VAL A 22 4.36 4.75 -4.90
C VAL A 22 5.09 5.09 -3.61
N ARG A 23 6.06 6.00 -3.71
CA ARG A 23 6.68 6.70 -2.58
C ARG A 23 6.05 8.08 -2.45
N GLY A 24 5.51 8.42 -1.29
CA GLY A 24 5.06 9.80 -1.02
C GLY A 24 3.98 9.93 0.03
N ALA A 25 3.27 11.05 -0.04
CA ALA A 25 2.32 11.46 0.97
C ALA A 25 0.95 10.81 0.77
N LEU A 26 0.37 10.28 1.86
CA LEU A 26 -0.99 9.79 1.95
C LEU A 26 -1.84 10.71 2.83
N SER A 27 -2.96 11.17 2.27
CA SER A 27 -4.03 11.84 3.01
C SER A 27 -5.35 11.12 2.77
N PHE A 28 -6.21 11.03 3.77
CA PHE A 28 -7.51 10.37 3.65
C PHE A 28 -8.48 10.91 4.70
N ASP A 29 -9.77 10.69 4.45
CA ASP A 29 -10.81 10.97 5.42
C ASP A 29 -10.94 9.80 6.41
N ALA A 30 -10.54 10.01 7.65
CA ALA A 30 -10.62 8.99 8.70
C ALA A 30 -12.03 8.87 9.31
N GLU A 31 -12.97 9.77 8.96
CA GLU A 31 -14.30 9.76 9.52
C GLU A 31 -15.04 8.46 9.16
N GLY A 32 -15.50 7.73 10.18
CA GLY A 32 -16.26 6.49 9.99
C GLY A 32 -15.42 5.24 9.75
N LEU A 33 -14.07 5.33 9.78
CA LEU A 33 -13.22 4.13 9.82
C LEU A 33 -13.37 3.40 11.17
N PRO A 34 -13.28 2.06 11.18
CA PRO A 34 -13.42 1.29 12.40
C PRO A 34 -12.18 1.45 13.29
N GLU A 35 -12.39 1.70 14.59
CA GLU A 35 -11.32 1.60 15.59
C GLU A 35 -11.05 0.13 15.98
N SER A 36 -12.07 -0.72 15.86
CA SER A 36 -12.00 -2.14 16.13
C SER A 36 -13.08 -2.89 15.36
N TYR A 37 -12.91 -4.21 15.21
CA TYR A 37 -13.92 -5.08 14.61
C TYR A 37 -15.21 -5.14 15.45
N ASP A 38 -16.34 -5.21 14.75
CA ASP A 38 -17.68 -5.47 15.27
C ASP A 38 -18.27 -6.65 14.48
N GLU A 39 -19.05 -7.54 15.11
CA GLU A 39 -19.64 -8.69 14.42
C GLU A 39 -20.71 -8.30 13.38
N ASP A 40 -21.34 -7.14 13.56
CA ASP A 40 -22.31 -6.56 12.64
C ASP A 40 -21.66 -5.59 11.63
N ALA A 41 -20.32 -5.46 11.66
CA ALA A 41 -19.58 -4.62 10.74
C ALA A 41 -19.62 -5.13 9.29
N PRO A 42 -19.48 -4.22 8.30
CA PRO A 42 -19.17 -4.63 6.94
C PRO A 42 -17.81 -5.34 6.87
N GLU A 43 -17.63 -6.16 5.84
CA GLU A 43 -16.35 -6.85 5.58
C GLU A 43 -15.22 -5.87 5.25
N GLU A 44 -15.57 -4.76 4.58
CA GLU A 44 -14.65 -3.69 4.19
C GLU A 44 -15.26 -2.31 4.47
N TRP A 45 -14.41 -1.36 4.88
CA TRP A 45 -14.73 0.05 4.98
C TRP A 45 -13.98 0.80 3.90
N LEU A 46 -14.70 1.70 3.23
CA LEU A 46 -14.18 2.48 2.14
C LEU A 46 -14.14 3.95 2.54
N THR A 47 -13.01 4.60 2.32
CA THR A 47 -12.91 6.05 2.42
C THR A 47 -12.10 6.63 1.27
N ASN A 48 -12.33 7.90 0.98
CA ASN A 48 -11.58 8.60 -0.06
C ASN A 48 -10.20 8.99 0.48
N GLY A 49 -9.19 8.81 -0.35
CA GLY A 49 -7.83 9.24 -0.09
C GLY A 49 -7.22 9.94 -1.30
N ARG A 50 -6.05 10.52 -1.07
CA ARG A 50 -5.21 11.13 -2.10
C ARG A 50 -3.76 10.80 -1.81
N VAL A 51 -3.05 10.39 -2.86
CA VAL A 51 -1.62 10.12 -2.81
C VAL A 51 -0.89 11.09 -3.74
N VAL A 52 0.15 11.73 -3.21
CA VAL A 52 1.02 12.64 -3.97
C VAL A 52 2.47 12.25 -3.73
N GLY A 53 3.20 11.97 -4.80
CA GLY A 53 4.58 11.51 -4.70
C GLY A 53 5.13 11.05 -6.03
N LYS A 54 5.82 9.91 -6.02
CA LYS A 54 6.51 9.33 -7.15
C LYS A 54 6.17 7.86 -7.32
N SER A 55 5.84 7.43 -8.54
CA SER A 55 5.62 6.01 -8.84
C SER A 55 6.91 5.32 -9.24
N LEU A 56 7.07 4.07 -8.81
CA LEU A 56 8.16 3.19 -9.17
C LEU A 56 8.10 2.81 -10.65
N ALA A 57 9.24 2.94 -11.32
CA ALA A 57 9.48 2.41 -12.65
C ALA A 57 10.90 1.84 -12.74
N ALA A 58 11.32 1.39 -13.92
CA ALA A 58 12.65 0.80 -14.13
C ALA A 58 13.82 1.76 -13.80
N ASP A 59 13.59 3.06 -13.76
CA ASP A 59 14.53 4.11 -13.38
C ASP A 59 14.35 4.61 -11.93
N GLY A 60 13.53 3.92 -11.14
CA GLY A 60 13.27 4.23 -9.73
C GLY A 60 12.01 5.08 -9.51
N PHE A 61 11.95 5.78 -8.38
CA PHE A 61 10.83 6.65 -8.00
C PHE A 61 10.93 8.06 -8.62
N LEU A 62 10.85 8.16 -9.95
CA LEU A 62 11.04 9.43 -10.66
C LEU A 62 9.78 10.03 -11.28
N ASN A 63 8.81 9.19 -11.64
CA ASN A 63 7.58 9.61 -12.32
C ASN A 63 6.60 10.26 -11.33
N ASP A 64 6.12 11.46 -11.63
CA ASP A 64 5.14 12.15 -10.79
C ASP A 64 3.85 11.33 -10.67
N PHE A 65 3.36 11.21 -9.43
CA PHE A 65 2.09 10.55 -9.12
C PHE A 65 1.24 11.48 -8.25
N ALA A 66 -0.01 11.72 -8.65
CA ALA A 66 -0.92 12.62 -7.94
C ALA A 66 -2.39 12.26 -8.19
N GLU A 67 -2.82 11.12 -7.64
CA GLU A 67 -4.15 10.55 -7.90
C GLU A 67 -5.02 10.51 -6.65
N ASP A 68 -6.33 10.61 -6.87
CA ASP A 68 -7.33 10.26 -5.87
C ASP A 68 -7.48 8.74 -5.84
N ILE A 69 -7.61 8.18 -4.64
CA ILE A 69 -7.67 6.73 -4.40
C ILE A 69 -8.84 6.38 -3.48
N VAL A 70 -9.20 5.11 -3.47
CA VAL A 70 -10.09 4.54 -2.44
C VAL A 70 -9.22 3.79 -1.44
N VAL A 71 -9.27 4.17 -0.17
CA VAL A 71 -8.64 3.42 0.91
C VAL A 71 -9.62 2.36 1.39
N VAL A 72 -9.22 1.10 1.29
CA VAL A 72 -10.02 -0.06 1.68
C VAL A 72 -9.45 -0.61 2.98
N VAL A 73 -10.21 -0.50 4.06
CA VAL A 73 -9.83 -1.07 5.36
C VAL A 73 -10.56 -2.37 5.57
N SER A 74 -9.82 -3.43 5.88
CA SER A 74 -10.38 -4.74 6.24
C SER A 74 -9.94 -5.16 7.64
N CYS A 75 -10.65 -6.12 8.23
CA CYS A 75 -10.34 -6.66 9.55
C CYS A 75 -10.19 -8.18 9.50
N LEU A 76 -9.26 -8.70 10.30
CA LEU A 76 -9.08 -10.14 10.54
C LEU A 76 -9.38 -10.43 12.01
N GLY A 77 -10.61 -10.86 12.30
CA GLY A 77 -11.09 -10.97 13.67
C GLY A 77 -11.02 -9.60 14.36
N PRO A 78 -10.49 -9.49 15.60
CA PRO A 78 -10.51 -8.23 16.35
C PRO A 78 -9.57 -7.14 15.80
N TRP A 79 -8.72 -7.44 14.82
CA TRP A 79 -7.71 -6.52 14.30
C TRP A 79 -8.15 -5.95 12.96
N CYS A 80 -8.24 -4.64 12.88
CA CYS A 80 -8.46 -3.93 11.62
C CYS A 80 -7.16 -3.35 11.10
N GLY A 81 -7.05 -3.24 9.78
CA GLY A 81 -6.02 -2.42 9.16
C GLY A 81 -6.17 -0.97 9.62
N MET A 82 -5.05 -0.31 9.86
CA MET A 82 -5.03 1.10 10.27
C MET A 82 -4.18 1.89 9.28
N PRO A 83 -4.78 2.56 8.29
CA PRO A 83 -4.05 3.50 7.47
C PRO A 83 -3.51 4.61 8.37
N GLN A 84 -2.30 5.07 8.08
CA GLN A 84 -1.68 6.18 8.81
C GLN A 84 -1.37 7.27 7.80
N ALA A 85 -1.70 8.51 8.12
CA ALA A 85 -1.23 9.62 7.31
C ALA A 85 0.31 9.67 7.42
N SER A 86 0.98 9.89 6.29
CA SER A 86 2.43 10.02 6.21
C SER A 86 2.78 10.92 5.05
N ASP A 87 3.90 11.64 5.15
CA ASP A 87 4.44 12.46 4.07
C ASP A 87 5.39 11.69 3.15
N ASP A 88 5.87 10.52 3.59
CA ASP A 88 6.85 9.69 2.87
C ASP A 88 6.64 8.20 3.15
N ALA A 89 5.50 7.68 2.73
CA ALA A 89 5.16 6.27 2.82
C ALA A 89 5.54 5.52 1.55
N LEU A 90 5.78 4.22 1.70
CA LEU A 90 5.76 3.27 0.59
C LEU A 90 4.38 2.63 0.51
N MET A 91 3.75 2.71 -0.66
CA MET A 91 2.38 2.25 -0.90
C MET A 91 2.30 1.35 -2.12
N PHE A 92 1.61 0.22 -1.99
CA PHE A 92 1.29 -0.70 -3.08
C PHE A 92 -0.17 -0.49 -3.48
N LEU A 93 -0.39 0.32 -4.51
CA LEU A 93 -1.72 0.70 -4.96
C LEU A 93 -2.24 -0.31 -5.98
N ARG A 94 -3.35 -0.96 -5.68
CA ARG A 94 -4.04 -1.86 -6.61
C ARG A 94 -4.79 -1.05 -7.65
N ILE A 95 -4.64 -1.43 -8.93
CA ILE A 95 -5.29 -0.77 -10.06
C ILE A 95 -6.28 -1.73 -10.71
N GLU A 96 -7.51 -1.27 -10.90
CA GLU A 96 -8.52 -2.06 -11.63
C GLU A 96 -8.08 -2.38 -13.05
N ALA A 97 -8.61 -3.46 -13.62
CA ALA A 97 -8.20 -3.95 -14.94
C ALA A 97 -8.42 -2.92 -16.07
N ASP A 98 -9.40 -2.03 -15.91
CA ASP A 98 -9.69 -0.93 -16.84
C ASP A 98 -8.97 0.39 -16.47
N GLY A 99 -8.32 0.45 -15.31
CA GLY A 99 -7.67 1.66 -14.78
C GLY A 99 -8.64 2.71 -14.23
N ALA A 100 -9.93 2.38 -14.07
CA ALA A 100 -10.95 3.34 -13.65
C ALA A 100 -10.87 3.72 -12.16
N ALA A 101 -10.22 2.88 -11.33
CA ALA A 101 -10.05 3.12 -9.92
C ALA A 101 -8.71 2.58 -9.40
N ILE A 102 -8.20 3.25 -8.37
CA ILE A 102 -6.96 2.94 -7.67
C ILE A 102 -7.31 2.74 -6.19
N TYR A 103 -6.85 1.64 -5.63
CA TYR A 103 -7.17 1.23 -4.27
C TYR A 103 -5.89 1.09 -3.44
N LEU A 104 -5.96 1.53 -2.19
CA LEU A 104 -4.98 1.17 -1.17
C LEU A 104 -5.65 0.20 -0.19
N ASP A 105 -5.30 -1.08 -0.29
CA ASP A 105 -5.82 -2.12 0.61
C ASP A 105 -5.01 -2.13 1.92
N VAL A 106 -5.68 -1.93 3.05
CA VAL A 106 -5.05 -1.92 4.37
C VAL A 106 -5.69 -2.99 5.23
N ASP A 107 -4.97 -4.10 5.39
CA ASP A 107 -5.31 -5.20 6.29
C ASP A 107 -4.32 -5.24 7.48
N PRO A 108 -4.69 -5.88 8.61
CA PRO A 108 -3.87 -5.92 9.82
C PRO A 108 -2.56 -6.74 9.69
N CYS A 109 -2.42 -7.62 8.70
CA CYS A 109 -1.35 -8.61 8.58
C CYS A 109 -0.41 -8.37 7.37
N MET A 110 -0.94 -7.97 6.21
CA MET A 110 -0.19 -7.72 4.97
C MET A 110 -0.40 -6.28 4.51
N PRO A 111 0.09 -5.27 5.25
CA PRO A 111 -0.16 -3.89 4.89
C PRO A 111 0.43 -3.57 3.51
N HIS A 112 -0.41 -3.11 2.58
CA HIS A 112 0.07 -2.44 1.36
C HIS A 112 0.48 -0.99 1.62
N HIS A 113 0.54 -0.57 2.89
CA HIS A 113 0.90 0.77 3.34
C HIS A 113 1.97 0.70 4.43
N PHE A 114 3.18 1.17 4.10
CA PHE A 114 4.32 1.25 5.00
C PHE A 114 4.60 2.73 5.33
N ALA A 115 3.91 3.23 6.36
CA ALA A 115 3.96 4.64 6.77
C ALA A 115 5.35 5.13 7.18
N GLU A 116 6.17 4.23 7.71
CA GLU A 116 7.50 4.47 8.28
C GLU A 116 8.59 3.72 7.48
N ALA A 117 8.43 3.60 6.16
CA ALA A 117 9.44 2.99 5.30
C ALA A 117 10.77 3.77 5.38
N SER A 118 11.87 3.04 5.48
CA SER A 118 13.22 3.62 5.50
C SER A 118 13.77 3.82 4.09
N GLU A 119 14.82 4.63 3.93
CA GLU A 119 15.54 4.74 2.64
C GLU A 119 16.05 3.38 2.14
N ALA A 120 16.46 2.49 3.05
CA ALA A 120 16.88 1.13 2.69
C ALA A 120 15.72 0.30 2.13
N ASP A 121 14.48 0.54 2.58
CA ASP A 121 13.30 -0.11 2.01
C ASP A 121 13.04 0.41 0.59
N PHE A 122 13.13 1.73 0.36
CA PHE A 122 12.99 2.29 -0.99
C PHE A 122 14.05 1.76 -1.96
N GLU A 123 15.32 1.76 -1.54
CA GLU A 123 16.43 1.19 -2.33
C GLU A 123 16.20 -0.30 -2.64
N ALA A 124 15.69 -1.08 -1.69
CA ALA A 124 15.36 -2.48 -1.89
C ALA A 124 14.26 -2.67 -2.95
N ILE A 125 13.23 -1.84 -2.92
CA ILE A 125 12.14 -1.88 -3.91
C ILE A 125 12.60 -1.46 -5.30
N GLU A 126 13.48 -0.45 -5.41
CA GLU A 126 14.11 -0.09 -6.68
C GLU A 126 14.97 -1.23 -7.23
N ALA A 127 15.72 -1.92 -6.37
CA ALA A 127 16.49 -3.11 -6.76
C ALA A 127 15.57 -4.25 -7.23
N CYS A 128 14.43 -4.46 -6.57
CA CYS A 128 13.43 -5.43 -7.02
C CYS A 128 12.90 -5.11 -8.42
N MET A 129 12.55 -3.84 -8.68
CA MET A 129 12.09 -3.38 -9.98
C MET A 129 13.16 -3.54 -11.08
N ALA A 130 14.44 -3.42 -10.73
CA ALA A 130 15.57 -3.65 -11.63
C ALA A 130 15.87 -5.14 -11.88
N GLY A 131 15.23 -6.05 -11.15
CA GLY A 131 15.46 -7.50 -11.23
C GLY A 131 16.53 -8.05 -10.26
N ASP A 132 17.06 -7.20 -9.38
CA ASP A 132 18.07 -7.55 -8.37
C ASP A 132 17.46 -7.56 -6.95
N CYS A 133 16.23 -8.08 -6.82
CA CYS A 133 15.47 -8.06 -5.57
C CYS A 133 16.23 -8.78 -4.45
N PRO A 134 16.44 -8.15 -3.28
CA PRO A 134 17.06 -8.80 -2.14
C PRO A 134 16.20 -9.97 -1.62
N PRO A 135 16.80 -10.94 -0.92
CA PRO A 135 16.03 -12.02 -0.32
C PRO A 135 15.07 -11.48 0.76
N VAL A 136 13.87 -12.05 0.80
CA VAL A 136 12.88 -11.80 1.85
C VAL A 136 13.50 -12.09 3.23
N ALA A 137 13.30 -11.17 4.18
CA ALA A 137 13.82 -11.33 5.53
C ALA A 137 13.11 -12.51 6.25
N GLN A 138 13.90 -13.41 6.85
CA GLN A 138 13.38 -14.59 7.58
C GLN A 138 13.00 -14.27 9.04
#